data_AF-A0A1Q5N9A4-F1
#
_entry.id   AF-A0A1Q5N9A4-F1
#
_cell.length_a   1.000
_cell.length_b   1.000
_cell.length_c   1.000
_cell.angle_alpha   90.00
_cell.angle_beta   90.00
_cell.angle_gamma   90.00
#
_symmetry.space_group_name_H-M   'P 1'
#
loop_
_entity.id
_entity.type
_entity.pdbx_description
1 polymer ?
#
loop_
_entity_poly.entity_id
_entity_poly.type
_entity_poly.pdbx_seq_one_letter_code
_entity_poly.pdbx_strand_id
1 'polypeptide(L)'
;MGASIGLPGLRHPGVETGLGVLRPTLARAAGRAADAAISWMTPPGYVRDTLLPAMAKGAAESGRPVPRMVTVVHAAVDRPGRHAYRLAFAAAHVHLAGPHYCDMLRRAGLRVHHNRPGLGARALVDSGVFLYGTPGNIAAQLAEFDRAGVDEVVVNVAGVYSEHGRPDAVRDLQEILAACREATN
;
A
#
# COMPACT_ATOMS: atom_id res chain seq x y z
N MET A 1 20.82 39.30 19.60
CA MET A 1 21.08 37.86 19.32
C MET A 1 20.29 37.06 20.34
N GLY A 2 19.15 36.47 19.94
CA GLY A 2 18.34 35.64 20.84
C GLY A 2 18.87 34.21 20.83
N ALA A 3 19.29 33.70 21.99
CA ALA A 3 19.69 32.31 22.11
C ALA A 3 18.47 31.40 21.90
N SER A 4 18.57 30.43 20.99
CA SER A 4 17.54 29.42 20.82
C SER A 4 17.49 28.54 22.06
N ILE A 5 16.37 28.54 22.77
CA ILE A 5 16.13 27.61 23.87
C ILE A 5 15.82 26.24 23.23
N GLY A 6 16.77 25.31 23.32
CA GLY A 6 16.55 23.92 22.94
C GLY A 6 15.76 23.18 24.01
N LEU A 7 14.86 22.29 23.60
CA LEU A 7 14.19 21.39 24.55
C LEU A 7 15.21 20.36 25.07
N PRO A 8 15.13 19.95 26.36
CA PRO A 8 15.95 18.87 26.89
C PRO A 8 15.74 17.59 26.09
N GLY A 9 16.83 16.92 25.67
CA GLY A 9 16.74 15.65 24.96
C GLY A 9 16.16 14.55 25.85
N LEU A 10 15.12 13.87 25.38
CA LEU A 10 14.59 12.66 26.01
C LEU A 10 15.24 11.42 25.36
N ARG A 11 15.69 10.46 26.18
CA ARG A 11 16.15 9.17 25.66
C ARG A 11 14.93 8.36 25.19
N HIS A 12 14.68 8.34 23.88
CA HIS A 12 13.66 7.51 23.25
C HIS A 12 14.22 6.90 21.95
N PRO A 13 13.66 5.79 21.44
CA PRO A 13 14.19 5.10 20.24
C PRO A 13 14.01 5.87 18.91
N GLY A 14 13.74 7.17 18.93
CA GLY A 14 13.28 7.93 17.76
C GLY A 14 11.75 7.88 17.59
N VAL A 15 11.20 8.82 16.82
CA VAL A 15 9.85 8.75 16.27
C VAL A 15 10.03 8.91 14.77
N GLU A 16 9.61 7.90 14.01
CA GLU A 16 9.61 7.98 12.55
C GLU A 16 8.32 8.64 12.06
N THR A 17 8.46 9.45 11.02
CA THR A 17 7.36 10.17 10.38
C THR A 17 7.04 9.52 9.03
N GLY A 18 5.77 9.17 8.85
CA GLY A 18 5.23 8.64 7.61
C GLY A 18 4.37 9.67 6.89
N LEU A 19 4.57 9.84 5.58
CA LEU A 19 3.71 10.66 4.74
C LEU A 19 2.87 9.78 3.81
N GLY A 20 1.55 9.99 3.81
CA GLY A 20 0.65 9.36 2.84
C GLY A 20 0.93 9.89 1.43
N VAL A 21 1.24 9.00 0.50
CA VAL A 21 1.59 9.35 -0.88
C VAL A 21 0.68 8.66 -1.89
N LEU A 22 0.09 9.48 -2.75
CA LEU A 22 -0.76 9.01 -3.84
C LEU A 22 -0.17 9.37 -5.22
N ARG A 23 0.66 10.41 -5.28
CA ARG A 23 1.12 11.04 -6.54
C ARG A 23 2.52 11.63 -6.41
N PRO A 24 3.23 11.89 -7.53
CA PRO A 24 4.59 12.43 -7.53
C PRO A 24 4.83 13.65 -6.65
N THR A 25 3.89 14.60 -6.57
CA THR A 25 4.07 15.79 -5.72
C THR A 25 4.19 15.44 -4.24
N LEU A 26 3.36 14.52 -3.75
CA LEU A 26 3.41 14.03 -2.36
C LEU A 26 4.62 13.11 -2.15
N ALA A 27 4.94 12.26 -3.12
CA ALA A 27 6.13 11.42 -3.09
C ALA A 27 7.43 12.24 -2.98
N ARG A 28 7.54 13.32 -3.76
CA ARG A 28 8.65 14.30 -3.65
C ARG A 28 8.63 15.05 -2.32
N ALA A 29 7.47 15.36 -1.77
CA ALA A 29 7.36 15.96 -0.44
C ALA A 29 7.84 14.99 0.66
N ALA A 30 7.47 13.70 0.56
CA ALA A 30 7.98 12.66 1.43
C ALA A 30 9.50 12.55 1.34
N GLY A 31 10.05 12.54 0.13
CA GLY A 31 11.49 12.57 -0.10
C GLY A 31 12.22 13.71 0.64
N ARG A 32 11.60 14.89 0.75
CA ARG A 32 12.20 16.04 1.45
C ARG A 32 12.12 15.98 2.98
N ALA A 33 11.13 15.26 3.53
CA ALA A 33 10.69 15.53 4.90
C ALA A 33 10.37 14.31 5.78
N ALA A 34 10.07 13.14 5.22
CA ALA A 34 9.65 11.97 5.99
C ALA A 34 10.72 10.87 6.06
N ASP A 35 10.50 9.93 6.96
CA ASP A 35 11.26 8.68 7.09
C ASP A 35 10.63 7.55 6.25
N ALA A 36 9.30 7.61 6.05
CA ALA A 36 8.56 6.69 5.19
C ALA A 36 7.54 7.40 4.28
N ALA A 37 7.34 6.87 3.08
CA ALA A 37 6.28 7.22 2.17
C ALA A 37 5.27 6.05 2.08
N ILE A 38 4.02 6.28 2.48
CA ILE A 38 3.00 5.24 2.62
C ILE A 38 1.96 5.37 1.51
N SER A 39 1.87 4.38 0.63
CA SER A 39 0.88 4.32 -0.43
C SER A 39 -0.26 3.34 -0.12
N TRP A 40 -1.38 3.50 -0.81
CA TRP A 40 -2.59 2.69 -0.63
C TRP A 40 -3.18 2.35 -2.00
N MET A 41 -3.52 1.07 -2.22
CA MET A 41 -4.10 0.59 -3.49
C MET A 41 -3.24 0.95 -4.73
N THR A 42 -1.92 0.87 -4.61
CA THR A 42 -1.01 1.34 -5.65
C THR A 42 -0.33 0.15 -6.34
N PRO A 43 -0.48 -0.02 -7.67
CA PRO A 43 0.19 -1.10 -8.39
C PRO A 43 1.73 -1.03 -8.31
N PRO A 44 2.46 -2.17 -8.32
CA PRO A 44 3.92 -2.20 -8.26
C PRO A 44 4.59 -1.35 -9.35
N GLY A 45 4.11 -1.41 -10.59
CA GLY A 45 4.65 -0.61 -11.70
C GLY A 45 4.56 0.90 -11.46
N TYR A 46 3.47 1.37 -10.85
CA TYR A 46 3.33 2.79 -10.52
C TYR A 46 4.25 3.21 -9.36
N VAL A 47 4.49 2.31 -8.40
CA VAL A 47 5.51 2.56 -7.36
C VAL A 47 6.88 2.76 -8.01
N ARG A 48 7.33 1.77 -8.79
CA ARG A 48 8.64 1.76 -9.46
C ARG A 48 8.84 2.95 -10.39
N ASP A 49 7.87 3.18 -11.27
CA ASP A 49 8.06 4.10 -12.40
C ASP A 49 7.65 5.54 -12.07
N THR A 50 6.89 5.76 -10.98
CA THR A 50 6.31 7.08 -10.67
C THR A 50 6.61 7.56 -9.25
N LEU A 51 6.41 6.74 -8.21
CA LEU A 51 6.58 7.21 -6.83
C LEU A 51 8.06 7.24 -6.40
N LEU A 52 8.81 6.16 -6.61
CA LEU A 52 10.22 6.07 -6.22
C LEU A 52 11.08 7.17 -6.87
N PRO A 53 10.98 7.48 -8.19
CA PRO A 53 11.75 8.56 -8.78
C PRO A 53 11.42 9.93 -8.19
N ALA A 54 10.16 10.17 -7.85
CA ALA A 54 9.74 11.41 -7.22
C ALA A 54 10.26 11.54 -5.78
N MET A 55 10.26 10.45 -5.01
CA MET A 55 10.87 10.38 -3.67
C MET A 55 12.37 10.67 -3.74
N ALA A 56 13.09 10.00 -4.64
CA ALA A 56 14.53 10.18 -4.82
C ALA A 56 14.89 11.64 -5.17
N LYS A 57 14.10 12.28 -6.04
CA LYS A 57 14.25 13.70 -6.36
C LYS A 57 14.08 14.60 -5.12
N GLY A 58 13.05 14.34 -4.32
CA GLY A 58 12.82 15.09 -3.08
C GLY A 58 13.96 14.94 -2.09
N ALA A 59 14.46 13.72 -1.92
CA ALA A 59 15.57 13.41 -1.03
C ALA A 59 16.86 14.13 -1.44
N ALA A 60 17.19 14.11 -2.73
CA ALA A 60 18.35 14.82 -3.29
C ALA A 60 18.25 16.34 -3.07
N GLU A 61 17.08 16.94 -3.28
CA GLU A 61 16.84 18.38 -3.07
C GLU A 61 17.02 18.83 -1.62
N SER A 62 16.91 17.92 -0.66
CA SER A 62 17.04 18.19 0.77
C SER A 62 18.29 17.55 1.40
N GLY A 63 19.18 16.97 0.59
CA GLY A 63 20.43 16.38 1.05
C GLY A 63 20.25 15.26 2.07
N ARG A 64 19.20 14.44 1.93
CA ARG A 64 18.87 13.36 2.88
C ARG A 64 18.71 11.99 2.19
N PRO A 65 18.73 10.88 2.94
CA PRO A 65 18.38 9.56 2.41
C PRO A 65 16.96 9.52 1.83
N VAL A 66 16.74 8.65 0.86
CA VAL A 66 15.39 8.37 0.34
C VAL A 66 14.58 7.69 1.46
N PRO A 67 13.35 8.15 1.76
CA PRO A 67 12.50 7.49 2.75
C PRO A 67 12.10 6.09 2.29
N ARG A 68 11.81 5.21 3.26
CA ARG A 68 11.28 3.86 2.97
C ARG A 68 9.97 3.95 2.20
N MET A 69 9.80 3.14 1.17
CA MET A 69 8.55 2.97 0.45
C MET A 69 7.71 1.89 1.12
N VAL A 70 6.58 2.29 1.70
CA VAL A 70 5.61 1.39 2.33
C VAL A 70 4.34 1.35 1.49
N THR A 71 3.76 0.16 1.26
CA THR A 71 2.49 0.06 0.55
C THR A 71 1.50 -0.85 1.25
N VAL A 72 0.23 -0.45 1.26
CA VAL A 72 -0.86 -1.25 1.81
C VAL A 72 -1.55 -2.02 0.68
N VAL A 73 -1.48 -3.35 0.76
CA VAL A 73 -1.99 -4.28 -0.24
C VAL A 73 -3.13 -5.07 0.34
N HIS A 74 -4.29 -5.02 -0.33
CA HIS A 74 -5.42 -5.83 0.08
C HIS A 74 -5.22 -7.27 -0.34
N ALA A 75 -5.55 -8.22 0.54
CA ALA A 75 -5.44 -9.64 0.25
C ALA A 75 -6.59 -10.43 0.88
N ALA A 76 -6.95 -11.54 0.23
CA ALA A 76 -7.86 -12.52 0.78
C ALA A 76 -7.56 -13.92 0.22
N VAL A 77 -7.58 -14.93 1.10
CA VAL A 77 -7.40 -16.33 0.69
C VAL A 77 -8.67 -16.84 0.03
N ASP A 78 -8.52 -17.55 -1.08
CA ASP A 78 -9.62 -18.21 -1.77
C ASP A 78 -10.19 -19.34 -0.92
N ARG A 79 -11.50 -19.29 -0.65
CA ARG A 79 -12.23 -20.25 0.18
C ARG A 79 -13.67 -20.40 -0.31
N PRO A 80 -14.34 -21.52 0.01
CA PRO A 80 -15.76 -21.69 -0.28
C PRO A 80 -16.60 -20.51 0.23
N GLY A 81 -17.50 -20.01 -0.61
CA GLY A 81 -18.39 -18.89 -0.29
C GLY A 81 -17.76 -17.49 -0.38
N ARG A 82 -16.50 -17.38 -0.80
CA ARG A 82 -15.83 -16.10 -1.02
C ARG A 82 -15.85 -15.71 -2.49
N HIS A 83 -15.92 -14.40 -2.74
CA HIS A 83 -15.91 -13.85 -4.09
C HIS A 83 -15.00 -12.62 -4.13
N ALA A 84 -13.92 -12.70 -4.93
CA ALA A 84 -12.86 -11.70 -4.96
C ALA A 84 -13.39 -10.27 -5.16
N TYR A 85 -14.30 -10.06 -6.13
CA TYR A 85 -14.82 -8.72 -6.41
C TYR A 85 -15.68 -8.15 -5.27
N ARG A 86 -16.35 -9.02 -4.50
CA ARG A 86 -17.16 -8.59 -3.34
C ARG A 86 -16.25 -8.19 -2.19
N LEU A 87 -15.21 -8.98 -1.93
CA LEU A 87 -14.19 -8.67 -0.90
C LEU A 87 -13.42 -7.39 -1.24
N ALA A 88 -13.04 -7.21 -2.51
CA ALA A 88 -12.39 -5.99 -2.98
C ALA A 88 -13.30 -4.77 -2.84
N PHE A 89 -14.61 -4.92 -3.13
CA PHE A 89 -15.58 -3.85 -2.92
C PHE A 89 -15.71 -3.51 -1.43
N ALA A 90 -15.89 -4.51 -0.58
CA ALA A 90 -15.97 -4.33 0.88
C ALA A 90 -14.75 -3.60 1.45
N ALA A 91 -13.55 -3.92 0.95
CA ALA A 91 -12.30 -3.28 1.38
C ALA A 91 -12.12 -1.84 0.88
N ALA A 92 -12.52 -1.54 -0.37
CA ALA A 92 -12.06 -0.35 -1.08
C ALA A 92 -13.15 0.61 -1.57
N HIS A 93 -14.45 0.30 -1.43
CA HIS A 93 -15.52 1.09 -2.05
C HIS A 93 -15.51 2.58 -1.69
N VAL A 94 -15.18 2.95 -0.45
CA VAL A 94 -15.08 4.36 -0.02
C VAL A 94 -14.00 5.10 -0.82
N HIS A 95 -12.84 4.48 -1.00
CA HIS A 95 -11.73 5.04 -1.78
C HIS A 95 -12.08 5.06 -3.28
N LEU A 96 -12.74 4.02 -3.78
CA LEU A 96 -13.22 3.94 -5.16
C LEU A 96 -14.33 4.95 -5.48
N ALA A 97 -15.02 5.50 -4.49
CA ALA A 97 -15.96 6.61 -4.67
C ALA A 97 -15.26 7.99 -4.69
N GLY A 98 -13.98 8.05 -4.29
CA GLY A 98 -13.20 9.29 -4.26
C GLY A 98 -12.59 9.66 -5.62
N PRO A 99 -12.90 10.84 -6.20
CA PRO A 99 -12.36 11.24 -7.51
C PRO A 99 -10.83 11.27 -7.58
N HIS A 100 -10.16 11.66 -6.49
CA HIS A 100 -8.70 11.75 -6.42
C HIS A 100 -8.02 10.38 -6.44
N TYR A 101 -8.63 9.36 -5.82
CA TYR A 101 -8.19 7.97 -5.87
C TYR A 101 -8.39 7.37 -7.25
N CYS A 102 -9.58 7.51 -7.84
CA CYS A 102 -9.81 7.04 -9.21
C CYS A 102 -8.87 7.69 -10.23
N ASP A 103 -8.56 8.97 -10.08
CA ASP A 103 -7.58 9.61 -10.96
C ASP A 103 -6.16 9.06 -10.79
N MET A 104 -5.72 8.75 -9.57
CA MET A 104 -4.45 8.03 -9.36
C MET A 104 -4.47 6.66 -10.04
N LEU A 105 -5.50 5.86 -9.78
CA LEU A 105 -5.62 4.50 -10.33
C LEU A 105 -5.63 4.50 -11.86
N ARG A 106 -6.30 5.49 -12.49
CA ARG A 106 -6.24 5.68 -13.94
C ARG A 106 -4.85 6.03 -14.44
N ARG A 107 -4.11 6.88 -13.74
CA ARG A 107 -2.69 7.17 -14.05
C ARG A 107 -1.81 5.93 -13.89
N ALA A 108 -2.17 5.05 -12.97
CA ALA A 108 -1.55 3.75 -12.76
C ALA A 108 -2.00 2.67 -13.76
N GLY A 109 -2.85 3.02 -14.75
CA GLY A 109 -3.26 2.14 -15.84
C GLY A 109 -4.60 1.42 -15.62
N LEU A 110 -5.27 1.62 -14.49
CA LEU A 110 -6.53 0.93 -14.18
C LEU A 110 -7.74 1.65 -14.79
N ARG A 111 -8.69 0.86 -15.29
CA ARG A 111 -9.98 1.36 -15.79
C ARG A 111 -10.99 1.48 -14.66
N VAL A 112 -10.94 2.59 -13.92
CA VAL A 112 -11.87 2.87 -12.81
C VAL A 112 -12.63 4.18 -13.01
N HIS A 113 -13.84 4.25 -12.43
CA HIS A 113 -14.65 5.46 -12.42
C HIS A 113 -15.39 5.59 -11.07
N HIS A 114 -15.36 6.78 -10.47
CA HIS A 114 -15.86 6.99 -9.10
C HIS A 114 -17.37 6.73 -8.95
N ASN A 115 -18.16 7.00 -9.99
CA ASN A 115 -19.60 6.65 -10.03
C ASN A 115 -19.89 5.15 -10.23
N ARG A 116 -18.86 4.30 -10.40
CA ARG A 116 -19.01 2.85 -10.64
C ARG A 116 -18.04 2.06 -9.75
N PRO A 117 -18.13 2.17 -8.41
CA PRO A 117 -17.17 1.54 -7.51
C PRO A 117 -17.15 0.01 -7.60
N GLY A 118 -18.27 -0.63 -7.98
CA GLY A 118 -18.31 -2.08 -8.25
C GLY A 118 -17.41 -2.51 -9.41
N LEU A 119 -17.40 -1.75 -10.53
CA LEU A 119 -16.47 -2.00 -11.63
C LEU A 119 -15.02 -1.66 -11.23
N GLY A 120 -14.86 -0.65 -10.38
CA GLY A 120 -13.57 -0.33 -9.77
C GLY A 120 -12.99 -1.50 -8.97
N ALA A 121 -13.80 -2.15 -8.13
CA ALA A 121 -13.38 -3.29 -7.32
C ALA A 121 -12.92 -4.48 -8.19
N ARG A 122 -13.64 -4.74 -9.30
CA ARG A 122 -13.21 -5.72 -10.30
C ARG A 122 -11.85 -5.36 -10.90
N ALA A 123 -11.67 -4.11 -11.31
CA ALA A 123 -10.39 -3.65 -11.86
C ALA A 123 -9.22 -3.81 -10.87
N LEU A 124 -9.44 -3.63 -9.56
CA LEU A 124 -8.39 -3.84 -8.55
C LEU A 124 -7.92 -5.30 -8.50
N VAL A 125 -8.86 -6.25 -8.57
CA VAL A 125 -8.54 -7.69 -8.59
C VAL A 125 -7.85 -8.06 -9.90
N ASP A 126 -8.43 -7.66 -11.02
CA ASP A 126 -7.94 -8.01 -12.36
C ASP A 126 -6.54 -7.40 -12.64
N SER A 127 -6.15 -6.35 -11.92
CA SER A 127 -4.83 -5.70 -12.04
C SER A 127 -3.84 -6.04 -10.92
N GLY A 128 -4.15 -6.99 -10.03
CA GLY A 128 -3.26 -7.39 -8.93
C GLY A 128 -3.06 -6.31 -7.84
N VAL A 129 -3.96 -5.33 -7.72
CA VAL A 129 -3.97 -4.36 -6.60
C VAL A 129 -4.72 -4.91 -5.39
N PHE A 130 -5.67 -5.80 -5.63
CA PHE A 130 -6.25 -6.68 -4.62
C PHE A 130 -5.80 -8.11 -4.93
N LEU A 131 -5.13 -8.76 -3.99
CA LEU A 131 -4.60 -10.11 -4.16
C LEU A 131 -5.64 -11.14 -3.70
N TYR A 132 -5.92 -12.11 -4.55
CA TYR A 132 -6.85 -13.20 -4.25
C TYR A 132 -6.31 -14.52 -4.78
N GLY A 133 -6.41 -15.59 -3.99
CA GLY A 133 -5.94 -16.92 -4.38
C GLY A 133 -5.46 -17.75 -3.19
N THR A 134 -4.61 -18.74 -3.46
CA THR A 134 -3.95 -19.50 -2.39
C THR A 134 -2.96 -18.61 -1.63
N PRO A 135 -2.59 -18.95 -0.37
CA PRO A 135 -1.56 -18.22 0.37
C PRO A 135 -0.24 -18.11 -0.40
N GLY A 136 0.18 -19.18 -1.09
CA GLY A 136 1.38 -19.16 -1.93
C GLY A 136 1.27 -18.24 -3.15
N ASN A 137 0.13 -18.20 -3.84
CA ASN A 137 -0.07 -17.25 -4.94
C ASN A 137 -0.08 -15.79 -4.46
N ILE A 138 -0.62 -15.53 -3.26
CA ILE A 138 -0.62 -14.20 -2.66
C ILE A 138 0.82 -13.81 -2.28
N ALA A 139 1.57 -14.71 -1.63
CA ALA A 139 2.97 -14.47 -1.29
C ALA A 139 3.84 -14.16 -2.52
N ALA A 140 3.68 -14.92 -3.60
CA ALA A 140 4.40 -14.66 -4.86
C ALA A 140 4.07 -13.29 -5.47
N GLN A 141 2.81 -12.86 -5.40
CA GLN A 141 2.40 -11.52 -5.85
C GLN A 141 2.88 -10.41 -4.91
N LEU A 142 2.94 -10.64 -3.60
CA LEU A 142 3.53 -9.69 -2.66
C LEU A 142 5.03 -9.48 -2.95
N ALA A 143 5.75 -10.52 -3.36
CA ALA A 143 7.16 -10.40 -3.78
C ALA A 143 7.37 -9.58 -5.07
N GLU A 144 6.32 -9.30 -5.86
CA GLU A 144 6.40 -8.35 -6.97
C GLU A 144 6.58 -6.91 -6.48
N PHE A 145 6.06 -6.57 -5.29
CA PHE A 145 6.22 -5.24 -4.70
C PHE A 145 7.66 -5.01 -4.24
N ASP A 146 8.28 -6.03 -3.61
CA ASP A 146 9.71 -6.00 -3.27
C ASP A 146 10.57 -5.78 -4.52
N ARG A 147 10.32 -6.54 -5.59
CA ARG A 147 10.99 -6.35 -6.89
C ARG A 147 10.72 -4.99 -7.54
N ALA A 148 9.64 -4.32 -7.18
CA ALA A 148 9.34 -2.96 -7.61
C ALA A 148 10.02 -1.87 -6.75
N GLY A 149 10.76 -2.25 -5.71
CA GLY A 149 11.48 -1.35 -4.81
C GLY A 149 10.65 -0.88 -3.60
N VAL A 150 9.64 -1.65 -3.20
CA VAL A 150 8.90 -1.43 -1.93
C VAL A 150 9.69 -2.06 -0.78
N ASP A 151 10.00 -1.26 0.24
CA ASP A 151 10.73 -1.72 1.43
C ASP A 151 9.82 -2.48 2.42
N GLU A 152 8.54 -2.10 2.50
CA GLU A 152 7.57 -2.72 3.42
C GLU A 152 6.18 -2.86 2.79
N VAL A 153 5.62 -4.07 2.89
CA VAL A 153 4.25 -4.34 2.46
C VAL A 153 3.36 -4.63 3.66
N VAL A 154 2.36 -3.77 3.86
CA VAL A 154 1.31 -3.97 4.87
C VAL A 154 0.19 -4.80 4.23
N VAL A 155 0.04 -6.04 4.70
CA VAL A 155 -1.03 -6.94 4.24
C VAL A 155 -2.34 -6.56 4.93
N ASN A 156 -3.34 -6.19 4.13
CA ASN A 156 -4.63 -5.72 4.59
C ASN A 156 -5.76 -6.71 4.23
N VAL A 157 -6.31 -7.35 5.25
CA VAL A 157 -7.42 -8.33 5.15
C VAL A 157 -8.79 -7.72 5.44
N ALA A 158 -8.96 -6.40 5.30
CA ALA A 158 -10.21 -5.70 5.64
C ALA A 158 -11.43 -6.20 4.86
N GLY A 159 -11.26 -6.63 3.61
CA GLY A 159 -12.36 -7.22 2.84
C GLY A 159 -12.92 -8.48 3.50
N VAL A 160 -12.03 -9.34 4.00
CA VAL A 160 -12.41 -10.56 4.73
C VAL A 160 -13.02 -10.20 6.08
N TYR A 161 -12.41 -9.24 6.80
CA TYR A 161 -12.94 -8.79 8.08
C TYR A 161 -14.38 -8.28 7.96
N SER A 162 -14.66 -7.45 6.95
CA SER A 162 -15.98 -6.85 6.75
C SER A 162 -17.05 -7.88 6.36
N GLU A 163 -16.71 -8.88 5.55
CA GLU A 163 -17.70 -9.85 5.02
C GLU A 163 -17.82 -11.14 5.85
N HIS A 164 -16.74 -11.55 6.54
CA HIS A 164 -16.63 -12.84 7.23
C HIS A 164 -16.17 -12.71 8.69
N GLY A 165 -15.77 -11.51 9.14
CA GLY A 165 -15.42 -11.24 10.53
C GLY A 165 -13.95 -11.50 10.88
N ARG A 166 -13.63 -11.17 12.14
CA ARG A 166 -12.26 -11.21 12.68
C ARG A 166 -11.58 -12.58 12.58
N PRO A 167 -12.22 -13.72 12.95
CA PRO A 167 -11.53 -15.02 12.96
C PRO A 167 -11.00 -15.41 11.57
N ASP A 168 -11.82 -15.24 10.54
CA ASP A 168 -11.47 -15.49 9.14
C ASP A 168 -10.35 -14.57 8.65
N ALA A 169 -10.41 -13.28 8.99
CA ALA A 169 -9.39 -12.31 8.60
C ALA A 169 -8.03 -12.62 9.25
N VAL A 170 -8.01 -12.96 10.54
CA VAL A 170 -6.78 -13.34 11.25
C VAL A 170 -6.20 -14.63 10.68
N ARG A 171 -7.04 -15.63 10.40
CA ARG A 171 -6.61 -16.89 9.80
C ARG A 171 -5.94 -16.66 8.43
N ASP A 172 -6.58 -15.89 7.56
CA ASP A 172 -6.01 -15.53 6.27
C ASP A 172 -4.68 -14.82 6.41
N LEU A 173 -4.59 -13.83 7.31
CA LEU A 173 -3.35 -13.09 7.55
C LEU A 173 -2.23 -14.03 8.03
N GLN A 174 -2.52 -14.96 8.95
CA GLN A 174 -1.55 -15.95 9.43
C GLN A 174 -1.04 -16.86 8.31
N GLU A 175 -1.94 -17.39 7.48
CA GLU A 175 -1.59 -18.26 6.36
C GLU A 175 -0.78 -17.53 5.29
N ILE A 176 -1.14 -16.28 4.94
CA ILE A 176 -0.38 -15.44 4.00
C ILE A 176 1.03 -15.16 4.54
N LEU A 177 1.15 -14.73 5.81
CA LEU A 177 2.44 -14.43 6.41
C LEU A 177 3.33 -15.68 6.57
N ALA A 178 2.74 -16.86 6.79
CA ALA A 178 3.47 -18.12 6.77
C ALA A 178 4.04 -18.43 5.38
N ALA A 179 3.21 -18.33 4.34
CA ALA A 179 3.65 -18.53 2.97
C ALA A 179 4.75 -17.55 2.53
N CYS A 180 4.68 -16.28 2.97
CA CYS A 180 5.76 -15.31 2.72
C CYS A 180 7.09 -15.74 3.36
N ARG A 181 7.07 -16.24 4.61
CA ARG A 181 8.29 -16.72 5.28
C ARG A 181 8.88 -17.95 4.59
N GLU A 182 8.04 -18.86 4.13
CA GLU A 182 8.47 -20.05 3.39
C GLU A 182 9.11 -19.70 2.05
N ALA A 183 8.62 -18.66 1.36
CA ALA A 183 9.17 -18.21 0.09
C ALA A 183 10.53 -17.49 0.20
N THR A 184 10.88 -16.99 1.39
CA THR A 184 12.17 -16.30 1.65
C THR A 184 13.27 -17.25 2.12
N ASN A 185 12.92 -18.48 2.53
CA ASN A 185 13.85 -19.53 2.97
C ASN A 185 14.33 -20.39 1.79
#